data_AF-A0A174H4S3-F1
#
_entry.id   AF-A0A174H4S3-F1
#
_cell.length_a   1.000
_cell.length_b   1.000
_cell.length_c   1.000
_cell.angle_alpha   90.00
_cell.angle_beta   90.00
_cell.angle_gamma   90.00
#
_symmetry.space_group_name_H-M   'P 1'
#
loop_
_entity.id
_entity.type
_entity.pdbx_description
1 polymer ?
#
loop_
_entity_poly.entity_id
_entity_poly.type
_entity_poly.pdbx_seq_one_letter_code
_entity_poly.pdbx_strand_id
1 'polypeptide(L)'
;MSIKNILNFILVHYKDDDTIDNKILNEMHEAIIELEVAEAMFNSVNDPKLIEAAIYREEAAKKKVDYILSVAKEQYSNIRKEAEAKEEMEI
;
A
#
# COMPACT_ATOMS: atom_id res chain seq x y z
N MET A 1 12.80 8.17 -6.43
CA MET A 1 12.29 6.80 -6.56
C MET A 1 10.78 6.88 -6.40
N SER A 2 9.97 6.46 -7.38
CA SER A 2 8.51 6.61 -7.27
C SER A 2 7.96 5.67 -6.20
N ILE A 3 6.89 6.09 -5.51
CA ILE A 3 6.14 5.24 -4.57
C ILE A 3 5.76 3.90 -5.23
N LYS A 4 5.40 3.97 -6.52
CA LYS A 4 5.13 2.81 -7.39
C LYS A 4 6.30 1.81 -7.41
N ASN A 5 7.54 2.26 -7.56
CA ASN A 5 8.70 1.37 -7.61
C ASN A 5 8.97 0.69 -6.27
N ILE A 6 8.75 1.41 -5.16
CA ILE A 6 8.95 0.87 -3.81
C ILE A 6 7.87 -0.16 -3.48
N LEU A 7 6.59 0.14 -3.77
CA LEU A 7 5.50 -0.81 -3.55
C LEU A 7 5.58 -2.02 -4.47
N ASN A 8 5.96 -1.85 -5.74
CA ASN A 8 6.09 -2.97 -6.66
C ASN A 8 7.23 -3.92 -6.22
N PHE A 9 8.32 -3.35 -5.70
CA PHE A 9 9.39 -4.13 -5.07
C PHE A 9 8.87 -4.92 -3.86
N ILE A 10 8.12 -4.28 -2.97
CA ILE A 10 7.49 -4.93 -1.81
C ILE A 10 6.56 -6.06 -2.28
N LEU A 11 5.62 -5.79 -3.19
CA LEU A 11 4.69 -6.79 -3.71
C LEU A 11 5.41 -8.00 -4.32
N VAL A 12 6.48 -7.79 -5.09
CA VAL A 12 7.28 -8.89 -5.65
C VAL A 12 7.98 -9.69 -4.55
N HIS A 13 8.49 -9.04 -3.51
CA HIS A 13 9.20 -9.70 -2.42
C HIS A 13 8.29 -10.49 -1.49
N TYR A 14 7.06 -10.04 -1.28
CA TYR A 14 6.12 -10.68 -0.35
C TYR A 14 5.06 -11.54 -1.04
N LYS A 15 5.06 -11.64 -2.37
CA LYS A 15 4.07 -12.42 -3.13
C LYS A 15 4.01 -13.89 -2.72
N ASP A 16 5.16 -14.47 -2.40
CA ASP A 16 5.32 -15.86 -1.99
C ASP A 16 5.59 -15.98 -0.48
N ASP A 17 5.41 -14.88 0.27
CA ASP A 17 5.60 -14.83 1.71
C ASP A 17 4.25 -15.03 2.42
N ASP A 18 4.01 -16.26 2.88
CA ASP A 18 2.80 -16.65 3.60
C ASP A 18 2.60 -15.88 4.92
N THR A 19 3.59 -15.08 5.36
CA THR A 19 3.44 -14.20 6.53
C THR A 19 2.57 -12.98 6.24
N ILE A 20 2.51 -12.49 5.01
CA ILE A 20 1.63 -11.36 4.68
C ILE A 20 0.32 -11.90 4.10
N ASP A 21 -0.81 -11.46 4.67
CA ASP A 21 -2.12 -11.83 4.16
C ASP A 21 -2.25 -11.41 2.68
N ASN A 22 -2.54 -12.38 1.81
CA ASN A 22 -2.83 -12.17 0.40
C ASN A 22 -3.91 -11.09 0.17
N LYS A 23 -4.84 -10.93 1.13
CA LYS A 23 -5.84 -9.85 1.11
C LYS A 23 -5.18 -8.46 1.16
N ILE A 24 -4.17 -8.28 2.00
CA ILE A 24 -3.44 -7.01 2.10
C ILE A 24 -2.60 -6.76 0.85
N LEU A 25 -1.96 -7.78 0.29
CA LEU A 25 -1.23 -7.63 -0.97
C LEU A 25 -2.16 -7.19 -2.11
N ASN A 26 -3.37 -7.77 -2.17
CA ASN A 26 -4.40 -7.37 -3.13
C ASN A 26 -4.91 -5.94 -2.88
N GLU A 27 -5.22 -5.58 -1.63
CA GLU A 27 -5.65 -4.23 -1.27
C GLU A 27 -4.56 -3.18 -1.59
N MET A 28 -3.28 -3.51 -1.35
CA MET A 28 -2.15 -2.67 -1.75
C MET A 28 -2.11 -2.47 -3.26
N HIS A 29 -2.25 -3.54 -4.03
CA HIS A 29 -2.26 -3.47 -5.49
C HIS A 29 -3.40 -2.57 -6.00
N GLU A 30 -4.62 -2.75 -5.48
CA GLU A 30 -5.77 -1.94 -5.86
C GLU A 30 -5.58 -0.46 -5.50
N ALA A 31 -5.03 -0.16 -4.33
CA ALA A 31 -4.78 1.23 -3.91
C ALA A 31 -3.75 1.93 -4.80
N ILE A 32 -2.75 1.20 -5.32
CA ILE A 32 -1.79 1.75 -6.30
C ILE A 32 -2.50 2.08 -7.61
N ILE A 33 -3.30 1.15 -8.14
CA ILE A 33 -4.08 1.40 -9.36
C ILE A 33 -4.96 2.64 -9.18
N GLU A 34 -5.62 2.77 -8.03
CA GLU A 34 -6.47 3.91 -7.73
C GLU A 34 -5.69 5.23 -7.70
N LEU A 35 -4.49 5.24 -7.12
CA LEU A 35 -3.59 6.40 -7.14
C LEU A 35 -3.16 6.76 -8.56
N GLU A 36 -2.80 5.78 -9.39
CA GLU A 36 -2.41 5.99 -10.78
C GLU A 36 -3.56 6.57 -11.61
N VAL A 37 -4.78 6.08 -11.38
CA VAL A 37 -5.99 6.61 -12.02
C VAL A 37 -6.26 8.04 -11.58
N ALA A 38 -6.05 8.37 -10.29
CA ALA A 38 -6.22 9.73 -9.78
C ALA A 38 -5.18 10.71 -10.38
N GLU A 39 -3.91 10.30 -10.44
CA GLU A 39 -2.84 11.07 -11.10
C GLU A 39 -3.13 11.27 -12.60
N ALA A 40 -3.58 10.23 -13.30
CA ALA A 40 -3.95 10.32 -14.70
C ALA A 40 -5.14 11.28 -14.91
N MET A 41 -6.13 11.24 -14.01
CA MET A 41 -7.26 12.16 -14.04
C MET A 41 -6.79 13.61 -13.90
N PHE A 42 -5.97 13.93 -12.89
CA PHE A 42 -5.44 15.28 -12.67
C PHE A 42 -4.70 15.80 -13.91
N ASN A 43 -3.88 14.96 -14.53
CA ASN A 43 -3.12 15.32 -15.73
C ASN A 43 -3.97 15.45 -17.01
N SER A 44 -5.22 14.98 -17.00
CA SER A 44 -6.10 14.97 -18.17
C SER A 44 -7.13 16.11 -18.21
N VAL A 45 -7.31 16.84 -17.10
CA VAL A 45 -8.36 17.86 -16.95
C VAL A 45 -7.78 19.27 -16.93
N ASN A 46 -8.48 20.21 -17.57
CA ASN A 46 -8.11 21.63 -17.62
C ASN A 46 -9.19 22.57 -17.04
N ASP A 47 -10.40 22.05 -16.78
CA ASP A 47 -11.45 22.83 -16.13
C ASP A 47 -11.14 22.97 -14.63
N PRO A 48 -11.19 24.17 -14.04
CA PRO A 48 -10.82 24.38 -12.64
C PRO A 48 -11.60 23.52 -11.63
N LYS A 49 -12.88 23.22 -11.88
CA LYS A 49 -13.69 22.38 -10.98
C LYS A 49 -13.29 20.91 -11.10
N LEU A 50 -12.94 20.48 -12.31
CA LEU A 50 -12.42 19.13 -12.53
C LEU A 50 -11.02 18.94 -11.93
N ILE A 51 -10.17 19.98 -11.99
CA ILE A 51 -8.85 19.99 -11.33
C ILE A 51 -9.03 19.85 -9.81
N GLU A 52 -9.92 20.63 -9.21
CA GLU A 52 -10.21 20.54 -7.77
C GLU A 52 -10.69 19.14 -7.37
N ALA A 53 -11.62 18.55 -8.13
CA ALA A 53 -12.08 17.19 -7.90
C ALA A 53 -10.94 16.15 -8.03
N ALA A 54 -10.03 16.34 -9.00
CA ALA A 54 -8.89 15.46 -9.19
C ALA A 54 -7.89 15.55 -8.03
N ILE A 55 -7.65 16.74 -7.48
CA ILE A 55 -6.80 16.94 -6.28
C ILE A 55 -7.36 16.14 -5.09
N TYR A 56 -8.65 16.29 -4.80
CA TYR A 56 -9.27 15.55 -3.69
C TYR A 56 -9.20 14.03 -3.89
N ARG A 57 -9.35 13.57 -5.13
CA ARG A 57 -9.24 12.15 -5.47
C ARG A 57 -7.82 11.64 -5.25
N GLU A 58 -6.81 12.38 -5.68
CA GLU A 58 -5.40 12.04 -5.50
C GLU A 58 -5.03 12.00 -4.01
N GLU A 59 -5.48 12.97 -3.22
CA GLU A 59 -5.28 12.97 -1.77
C GLU A 59 -5.93 11.76 -1.08
N ALA A 60 -7.14 11.40 -1.48
CA ALA A 60 -7.82 10.22 -0.95
C ALA A 60 -7.07 8.93 -1.27
N ALA A 61 -6.61 8.78 -2.52
CA ALA A 61 -5.83 7.61 -2.95
C ALA A 61 -4.49 7.50 -2.20
N LYS A 62 -3.77 8.63 -1.99
CA LYS A 62 -2.55 8.66 -1.17
C LYS A 62 -2.80 8.19 0.26
N LYS A 63 -3.83 8.72 0.92
CA LYS A 63 -4.21 8.31 2.28
C LYS A 63 -4.56 6.83 2.38
N LYS A 64 -5.21 6.28 1.35
CA LYS A 64 -5.52 4.84 1.28
C LYS A 64 -4.26 3.99 1.19
N VAL A 65 -3.30 4.37 0.33
CA VAL A 65 -2.00 3.70 0.24
C VAL A 65 -1.25 3.74 1.59
N ASP A 66 -1.20 4.91 2.23
CA ASP A 66 -0.55 5.08 3.53
C ASP A 66 -1.18 4.18 4.61
N TYR A 67 -2.51 4.11 4.63
CA TYR A 67 -3.23 3.24 5.56
C TYR A 67 -2.87 1.76 5.35
N ILE A 68 -2.92 1.27 4.12
CA ILE A 68 -2.65 -0.15 3.85
C ILE A 68 -1.18 -0.48 4.16
N LEU A 69 -0.25 0.42 3.86
CA LEU A 69 1.15 0.26 4.26
C LEU A 69 1.32 0.20 5.78
N SER A 70 0.53 0.97 6.54
CA SER A 70 0.57 0.93 8.01
C SER A 70 0.09 -0.43 8.54
N VAL A 71 -1.00 -0.96 7.98
CA VAL A 71 -1.56 -2.28 8.34
C VAL A 71 -0.56 -3.39 8.01
N ALA A 72 0.03 -3.37 6.81
CA ALA A 72 1.02 -4.37 6.41
C ALA A 72 2.24 -4.39 7.33
N LYS A 73 2.74 -3.20 7.72
CA LYS A 73 3.86 -3.07 8.67
C LYS A 73 3.51 -3.61 10.05
N GLU A 74 2.30 -3.34 10.52
CA GLU A 74 1.83 -3.84 11.82
C GLU A 74 1.76 -5.36 11.84
N GLN A 75 1.19 -5.98 10.79
CA GLN A 75 1.12 -7.43 10.67
C GLN A 75 2.50 -8.07 10.66
N TYR A 76 3.41 -7.56 9.83
CA TYR A 76 4.79 -8.05 9.77
C TYR A 76 5.49 -7.93 11.14
N SER A 77 5.29 -6.80 11.83
CA SER A 77 5.86 -6.62 13.18
C SER A 77 5.28 -7.58 14.21
N ASN A 78 4.01 -7.94 14.11
CA ASN A 78 3.36 -8.86 15.06
C ASN A 78 3.86 -10.28 14.83
N ILE A 79 3.96 -10.72 13.58
CA ILE A 79 4.47 -12.06 13.23
C ILE A 79 5.91 -12.23 13.70
N ARG A 80 6.74 -11.20 13.54
CA ARG A 80 8.11 -11.22 14.03
C ARG A 80 8.19 -11.38 15.56
N LYS A 81 7.36 -10.65 16.30
CA LYS A 81 7.30 -10.79 17.78
C LYS A 81 6.85 -12.18 18.20
N GLU A 82 5.90 -12.78 17.48
CA GLU A 82 5.45 -14.14 17.74
C GLU A 82 6.54 -15.20 17.46
N ALA A 83 7.37 -14.98 16.42
CA ALA A 83 8.51 -15.85 16.13
C ALA A 83 9.58 -15.75 17.22
N GLU A 84 9.94 -14.53 17.63
CA GLU A 84 10.92 -14.26 18.70
C GLU A 84 10.46 -14.87 20.04
N ALA A 85 9.18 -14.73 20.40
CA ALA A 85 8.62 -15.31 21.62
C ALA A 85 8.61 -16.86 21.62
N LYS A 86 8.45 -17.49 20.46
CA LYS A 86 8.50 -18.96 20.33
C LYS A 86 9.92 -19.50 20.48
N GLU A 87 10.91 -18.82 19.91
CA GLU A 87 12.33 -19.18 20.09
C GLU A 87 12.78 -19.07 21.55
N GLU A 88 12.30 -18.08 22.30
CA GLU A 88 12.61 -17.93 23.74
C GLU A 88 11.97 -18.99 24.64
N MET A 89 10.88 -19.64 24.20
CA MET A 89 10.19 -20.70 24.96
C MET A 89 10.76 -22.11 24.71
N GLU A 90 11.54 -22.29 23.65
CA GLU A 90 12.19 -23.57 23.31
C GLU A 90 13.60 -23.73 23.91
N ILE A 91 14.10 -22.72 24.65
CA ILE A 91 15.39 -22.71 25.38
C ILE A 91 15.16 -22.96 26.87
#